data_AF-A0A212A9F2-F1
#
_entry.id   AF-A0A212A9F2-F1
#
_cell.length_a   1.000
_cell.length_b   1.000
_cell.length_c   1.000
_cell.angle_alpha   90.00
_cell.angle_beta   90.00
_cell.angle_gamma   90.00
#
_symmetry.space_group_name_H-M   'P 1'
#
loop_
_entity.id
_entity.type
_entity.pdbx_description
1 polymer ?
#
loop_
_entity_poly.entity_id
_entity_poly.type
_entity_poly.pdbx_seq_one_letter_code
_entity_poly.pdbx_strand_id
1 'polypeptide(L)'
;MEEATLARQEADAALHDLRGESLAEEAKLAGLVADVEQAELRLAAAIEGADAVALGVGLVATGALHIDLEKGKQPKLVWGEGAPWAPSARIGLLEAIRPAEPILLRIARAVTEIVRSVLKRERRKLAEDAAFVMGLNDDWTEEQRARLGRISEG
;
A
#
# COMPACT_ATOMS: atom_id res chain seq x y z
N MET A 1 -32.32 -68.78 26.42
CA MET A 1 -30.93 -68.54 25.94
C MET A 1 -30.91 -67.71 24.66
N GLU A 2 -31.88 -67.84 23.75
CA GLU A 2 -31.96 -67.03 22.52
C GLU A 2 -32.18 -65.52 22.73
N GLU A 3 -32.99 -65.11 23.72
CA GLU A 3 -33.20 -63.68 24.02
C GLU A 3 -31.91 -62.96 24.45
N ALA A 4 -31.06 -63.64 25.23
CA ALA A 4 -29.79 -63.07 25.69
C ALA A 4 -28.77 -62.93 24.54
N THR A 5 -28.84 -63.78 23.53
CA THR A 5 -28.00 -63.67 22.33
C THR A 5 -28.50 -62.59 21.38
N LEU A 6 -29.82 -62.41 21.25
CA LEU A 6 -30.41 -61.36 20.42
C LEU A 6 -30.11 -59.96 21.00
N ALA A 7 -30.32 -59.78 22.30
CA ALA A 7 -30.02 -58.52 22.99
C ALA A 7 -28.52 -58.15 22.90
N ARG A 8 -27.63 -59.16 22.89
CA ARG A 8 -26.19 -58.94 22.71
C ARG A 8 -25.85 -58.53 21.27
N GLN A 9 -26.48 -59.13 20.27
CA GLN A 9 -26.30 -58.76 18.86
C GLN A 9 -26.80 -57.34 18.57
N GLU A 10 -27.94 -56.94 19.15
CA GLU A 10 -28.47 -55.59 19.03
C GLU A 10 -27.56 -54.55 19.72
N ALA A 11 -27.02 -54.88 20.90
CA ALA A 11 -26.07 -54.03 21.59
C ALA A 11 -24.74 -53.86 20.81
N ASP A 12 -24.22 -54.93 20.21
CA ASP A 12 -23.00 -54.90 19.40
C ASP A 12 -23.22 -54.07 18.11
N ALA A 13 -24.40 -54.16 17.48
CA ALA A 13 -24.76 -53.35 16.33
C ALA A 13 -24.87 -51.85 16.69
N ALA A 14 -25.55 -51.52 17.79
CA ALA A 14 -25.66 -50.14 18.26
C ALA A 14 -24.27 -49.54 18.62
N LEU A 15 -23.38 -50.34 19.21
CA LEU A 15 -22.00 -49.92 19.48
C LEU A 15 -21.20 -49.67 18.20
N HIS A 16 -21.41 -50.48 17.16
CA HIS A 16 -20.77 -50.29 15.87
C HIS A 16 -21.24 -48.98 15.21
N ASP A 17 -22.54 -48.71 15.23
CA ASP A 17 -23.12 -47.50 14.65
C ASP A 17 -22.64 -46.24 15.38
N LEU A 18 -22.65 -46.25 16.72
CA LEU A 18 -22.11 -45.15 17.54
C LEU A 18 -20.62 -44.89 17.25
N ARG A 19 -19.83 -45.93 17.01
CA ARG A 19 -18.41 -45.78 16.60
C ARG A 19 -18.30 -45.16 15.21
N GLY A 20 -19.16 -45.56 14.28
CA GLY A 20 -19.22 -44.97 12.94
C GLY A 20 -19.53 -43.48 12.99
N GLU A 21 -20.52 -43.08 13.80
CA GLU A 21 -20.87 -41.67 14.03
C GLU A 21 -19.74 -40.89 14.71
N SER A 22 -19.10 -41.46 15.72
CA SER A 22 -17.93 -40.84 16.40
C SER A 22 -16.79 -40.57 15.42
N LEU A 23 -16.45 -41.56 14.58
CA LEU A 23 -15.39 -41.41 13.57
C LEU A 23 -15.74 -40.36 12.50
N ALA A 24 -17.02 -40.27 12.12
CA ALA A 24 -17.50 -39.28 11.15
C ALA A 24 -17.42 -37.85 11.72
N GLU A 25 -17.83 -37.64 12.96
CA GLU A 25 -17.71 -36.34 13.64
C GLU A 25 -16.24 -35.98 13.92
N GLU A 26 -15.39 -36.94 14.30
CA GLU A 26 -13.94 -36.72 14.43
C GLU A 26 -13.30 -36.28 13.11
N ALA A 27 -13.66 -36.91 12.00
CA ALA A 27 -13.18 -36.52 10.67
C ALA A 27 -13.63 -35.10 10.29
N LYS A 28 -14.87 -34.74 10.62
CA LYS A 28 -15.42 -33.40 10.39
C LYS A 28 -14.73 -32.34 11.26
N LEU A 29 -14.49 -32.64 12.54
CA LEU A 29 -13.74 -31.78 13.45
C LEU A 29 -12.31 -31.57 12.94
N ALA A 30 -11.63 -32.64 12.49
CA ALA A 30 -10.31 -32.54 11.89
C ALA A 30 -10.30 -31.62 10.65
N GLY A 31 -11.32 -31.72 9.80
CA GLY A 31 -11.50 -30.82 8.66
C GLY A 31 -11.67 -29.36 9.08
N LEU A 32 -12.54 -29.10 10.05
CA LEU A 32 -12.77 -27.74 10.58
C LEU A 32 -11.51 -27.13 11.22
N VAL A 33 -10.72 -27.94 11.94
CA VAL A 33 -9.44 -27.48 12.51
C VAL A 33 -8.48 -27.05 11.40
N ALA A 34 -8.34 -27.86 10.34
CA ALA A 34 -7.49 -27.50 9.21
C ALA A 34 -7.97 -26.23 8.47
N ASP A 35 -9.28 -26.04 8.34
CA ASP A 35 -9.85 -24.83 7.74
C ASP A 35 -9.58 -23.59 8.59
N VAL A 36 -9.68 -23.71 9.93
CA VAL A 36 -9.35 -22.63 10.87
C VAL A 36 -7.87 -22.27 10.78
N GLU A 37 -6.97 -23.25 10.78
CA GLU A 37 -5.53 -23.01 10.62
C GLU A 37 -5.22 -22.27 9.31
N GLN A 38 -5.86 -22.67 8.20
CA GLN A 38 -5.71 -21.95 6.94
C GLN A 38 -6.26 -20.52 6.99
N ALA A 39 -7.40 -20.32 7.66
CA ALA A 39 -7.99 -18.99 7.82
C ALA A 39 -7.08 -18.08 8.66
N GLU A 40 -6.47 -18.59 9.72
CA GLU A 40 -5.51 -17.85 10.56
C GLU A 40 -4.26 -17.46 9.77
N LEU A 41 -3.71 -18.35 8.94
CA LEU A 41 -2.58 -18.04 8.06
C LEU A 41 -2.94 -16.94 7.04
N ARG A 42 -4.14 -17.02 6.44
CA ARG A 42 -4.62 -15.98 5.51
C ARG A 42 -4.82 -14.65 6.22
N LEU A 43 -5.34 -14.66 7.44
CA LEU A 43 -5.53 -13.45 8.24
C LEU A 43 -4.19 -12.81 8.59
N ALA A 44 -3.20 -13.59 9.05
CA ALA A 44 -1.86 -13.09 9.35
C ALA A 44 -1.21 -12.45 8.12
N ALA A 45 -1.28 -13.11 6.95
CA ALA A 45 -0.76 -12.56 5.71
C ALA A 45 -1.50 -11.27 5.26
N ALA A 46 -2.81 -11.19 5.51
CA ALA A 46 -3.59 -10.00 5.21
C ALA A 46 -3.22 -8.82 6.12
N ILE A 47 -2.97 -9.07 7.40
CA ILE A 47 -2.51 -8.05 8.36
C ILE A 47 -1.14 -7.53 7.94
N GLU A 48 -0.18 -8.43 7.66
CA GLU A 48 1.16 -8.06 7.19
C GLU A 48 1.08 -7.21 5.90
N GLY A 49 0.23 -7.61 4.95
CA GLY A 49 0.00 -6.85 3.74
C GLY A 49 -0.60 -5.46 4.00
N ALA A 50 -1.52 -5.33 4.94
CA ALA A 50 -2.13 -4.05 5.31
C ALA A 50 -1.11 -3.09 5.95
N ASP A 51 -0.28 -3.59 6.86
CA ASP A 51 0.78 -2.80 7.49
C ASP A 51 1.83 -2.34 6.47
N ALA A 52 2.21 -3.24 5.55
CA ALA A 52 3.10 -2.92 4.44
C ALA A 52 2.51 -1.81 3.53
N VAL A 53 1.21 -1.86 3.23
CA VAL A 53 0.51 -0.81 2.47
C VAL A 53 0.53 0.50 3.24
N ALA A 54 0.18 0.50 4.53
CA ALA A 54 0.11 1.72 5.34
C ALA A 54 1.48 2.42 5.41
N LEU A 55 2.54 1.65 5.68
CA LEU A 55 3.91 2.14 5.70
C LEU A 55 4.31 2.71 4.33
N GLY A 56 4.10 1.95 3.26
CA GLY A 56 4.47 2.35 1.91
C GLY A 56 3.73 3.61 1.43
N VAL A 57 2.44 3.76 1.75
CA VAL A 57 1.66 4.98 1.46
C VAL A 57 2.25 6.17 2.21
N GLY A 58 2.63 6.00 3.49
CA GLY A 58 3.31 7.04 4.25
C GLY A 58 4.61 7.50 3.58
N LEU A 59 5.42 6.56 3.09
CA LEU A 59 6.66 6.87 2.35
C LEU A 59 6.40 7.60 1.03
N VAL A 60 5.33 7.25 0.31
CA VAL A 60 4.94 7.96 -0.91
C VAL A 60 4.44 9.38 -0.58
N ALA A 61 3.63 9.53 0.46
CA ALA A 61 3.06 10.81 0.85
C ALA A 61 4.12 11.83 1.30
N THR A 62 5.21 11.37 1.92
CA THR A 62 6.33 12.23 2.34
C THR A 62 7.35 12.49 1.23
N GLY A 63 7.15 11.91 0.04
CA GLY A 63 8.12 12.00 -1.06
C GLY A 63 9.39 11.18 -0.82
N ALA A 64 9.42 10.33 0.22
CA ALA A 64 10.51 9.40 0.45
C ALA A 64 10.57 8.32 -0.64
N LEU A 65 9.41 7.86 -1.12
CA LEU A 65 9.29 6.98 -2.27
C LEU A 65 8.50 7.65 -3.39
N HIS A 66 8.98 7.50 -4.61
CA HIS A 66 8.23 7.89 -5.80
C HIS A 66 8.48 6.88 -6.93
N ILE A 67 7.72 7.01 -8.01
CA ILE A 67 7.91 6.14 -9.17
C ILE A 67 8.83 6.82 -10.19
N ASP A 68 9.79 6.05 -10.68
CA ASP A 68 10.56 6.40 -11.86
C ASP A 68 9.72 6.04 -13.10
N LEU A 69 9.36 7.06 -13.87
CA LEU A 69 8.57 6.95 -15.11
C LEU A 69 9.42 7.26 -16.35
N GLU A 70 10.73 7.00 -16.31
CA GLU A 70 11.61 7.14 -17.46
C GLU A 70 11.05 6.41 -18.70
N LYS A 71 11.01 7.15 -19.82
CA LYS A 71 10.41 6.66 -21.06
C LYS A 71 11.13 5.40 -21.56
N GLY A 72 10.38 4.33 -21.78
CA GLY A 72 10.90 3.06 -22.29
C GLY A 72 11.48 2.12 -21.22
N LYS A 73 11.43 2.50 -19.93
CA LYS A 73 11.80 1.63 -18.81
C LYS A 73 10.57 1.13 -18.07
N GLN A 74 10.71 -0.02 -17.42
CA GLN A 74 9.67 -0.50 -16.51
C GLN A 74 9.56 0.44 -15.31
N PRO A 75 8.35 0.83 -14.90
CA PRO A 75 8.15 1.66 -13.73
C PRO A 75 8.69 0.96 -12.48
N LYS A 76 9.46 1.68 -11.68
CA LYS A 76 10.04 1.16 -10.43
C LYS A 76 9.94 2.19 -9.32
N LEU A 77 9.82 1.71 -8.08
CA LEU A 77 9.91 2.58 -6.91
C LEU A 77 11.37 3.00 -6.72
N VAL A 78 11.59 4.28 -6.46
CA VAL A 78 12.89 4.87 -6.21
C VAL A 78 12.82 5.81 -5.01
N TRP A 79 13.97 5.95 -4.34
CA TRP A 79 14.12 6.86 -3.21
C TRP A 79 14.14 8.30 -3.68
N GLY A 80 13.32 9.14 -3.04
CA GLY A 80 13.28 10.58 -3.24
C GLY A 80 14.01 11.35 -2.15
N GLU A 81 13.73 12.64 -2.07
CA GLU A 81 14.37 13.59 -1.15
C GLU A 81 14.00 13.30 0.32
N GLY A 82 12.80 12.78 0.58
CA GLY A 82 12.35 12.39 1.92
C GLY A 82 12.92 11.06 2.43
N ALA A 83 13.80 10.39 1.66
CA ALA A 83 14.29 9.07 2.01
C ALA A 83 15.21 9.10 3.25
N PRO A 84 15.20 8.06 4.10
CA PRO A 84 16.12 7.97 5.22
C PRO A 84 17.57 8.10 4.77
N TRP A 85 18.42 8.73 5.56
CA TRP A 85 19.82 8.93 5.19
C TRP A 85 20.62 7.61 5.23
N ALA A 86 20.34 6.75 6.21
CA ALA A 86 21.04 5.49 6.41
C ALA A 86 20.65 4.42 5.35
N PRO A 87 21.61 3.80 4.64
CA PRO A 87 21.33 2.73 3.69
C PRO A 87 20.64 1.51 4.31
N SER A 88 20.99 1.14 5.54
CA SER A 88 20.37 0.02 6.27
C SER A 88 18.89 0.26 6.55
N ALA A 89 18.51 1.51 6.90
CA ALA A 89 17.11 1.87 7.10
C ALA A 89 16.31 1.76 5.80
N ARG A 90 16.90 2.12 4.66
CA ARG A 90 16.27 1.95 3.34
C ARG A 90 16.03 0.47 3.02
N ILE A 91 17.01 -0.40 3.27
CA ILE A 91 16.86 -1.83 3.03
C ILE A 91 15.73 -2.41 3.89
N GLY A 92 15.72 -2.12 5.19
CA GLY A 92 14.67 -2.60 6.09
C GLY A 92 13.27 -2.12 5.70
N LEU A 93 13.14 -0.86 5.25
CA LEU A 93 11.86 -0.35 4.74
C LEU A 93 11.42 -1.03 3.44
N LEU A 94 12.33 -1.32 2.51
CA LEU A 94 11.99 -2.03 1.27
C LEU A 94 11.52 -3.46 1.56
N GLU A 95 12.17 -4.14 2.50
CA GLU A 95 11.74 -5.47 2.94
C GLU A 95 10.35 -5.42 3.57
N ALA A 96 10.11 -4.44 4.46
CA ALA A 96 8.82 -4.28 5.14
C ALA A 96 7.66 -3.99 4.19
N ILE A 97 7.89 -3.20 3.13
CA ILE A 97 6.83 -2.85 2.17
C ILE A 97 6.69 -3.82 0.99
N ARG A 98 7.60 -4.80 0.88
CA ARG A 98 7.65 -5.75 -0.25
C ARG A 98 6.32 -6.46 -0.51
N PRO A 99 5.57 -6.93 0.50
CA PRO A 99 4.26 -7.56 0.27
C PRO A 99 3.25 -6.65 -0.45
N ALA A 100 3.42 -5.33 -0.33
CA ALA A 100 2.54 -4.32 -0.89
C ALA A 100 3.03 -3.70 -2.21
N GLU A 101 4.18 -4.11 -2.74
CA GLU A 101 4.84 -3.47 -3.90
C GLU A 101 3.92 -3.23 -5.11
N PRO A 102 3.07 -4.19 -5.57
CA PRO A 102 2.20 -3.97 -6.73
C PRO A 102 1.17 -2.85 -6.53
N ILE A 103 0.65 -2.71 -5.31
CA ILE A 103 -0.32 -1.65 -4.96
C ILE A 103 0.42 -0.32 -4.82
N LEU A 104 1.58 -0.32 -4.17
CA LEU A 104 2.41 0.88 -3.98
C LEU A 104 2.87 1.47 -5.32
N LEU A 105 3.24 0.64 -6.29
CA LEU A 105 3.55 1.10 -7.65
C LEU A 105 2.37 1.86 -8.30
N ARG A 106 1.15 1.36 -8.13
CA ARG A 106 -0.07 2.01 -8.66
C ARG A 106 -0.31 3.35 -7.97
N ILE A 107 -0.20 3.39 -6.64
CA ILE A 107 -0.39 4.61 -5.85
C ILE A 107 0.67 5.66 -6.20
N ALA A 108 1.95 5.28 -6.17
CA ALA A 108 3.06 6.16 -6.49
C ALA A 108 2.93 6.77 -7.90
N ARG A 109 2.48 5.96 -8.87
CA ARG A 109 2.17 6.44 -10.23
C ARG A 109 1.06 7.48 -10.25
N ALA A 110 -0.07 7.21 -9.60
CA ALA A 110 -1.18 8.15 -9.55
C ALA A 110 -0.76 9.48 -8.90
N VAL A 111 -0.07 9.42 -7.75
CA VAL A 111 0.45 10.59 -7.05
C VAL A 111 1.42 11.38 -7.93
N THR A 112 2.36 10.70 -8.59
CA THR A 112 3.37 11.35 -9.44
C THR A 112 2.73 12.08 -10.63
N GLU A 113 1.74 11.46 -11.28
CA GLU A 113 1.02 12.11 -12.39
C GLU A 113 0.18 13.31 -11.93
N ILE A 114 -0.47 13.22 -10.76
CA ILE A 114 -1.20 14.34 -10.16
C ILE A 114 -0.24 15.49 -9.84
N VAL A 115 0.89 15.21 -9.17
CA VAL A 115 1.90 16.21 -8.82
C VAL A 115 2.46 16.88 -10.08
N ARG A 116 2.80 16.11 -11.12
CA ARG A 116 3.25 16.66 -12.41
C ARG A 116 2.22 17.59 -13.04
N SER A 117 0.94 17.21 -13.01
CA SER A 117 -0.16 18.02 -13.55
C SER A 117 -0.33 19.33 -12.77
N VAL A 118 -0.25 19.29 -11.43
CA VAL A 118 -0.28 20.48 -10.58
C VAL A 118 0.92 21.37 -10.87
N LEU A 119 2.14 20.84 -10.84
CA LEU A 119 3.37 21.60 -11.10
C LEU A 119 3.37 22.25 -12.48
N LYS A 120 2.86 21.56 -13.52
CA LYS A 120 2.73 22.13 -14.86
C LYS A 120 1.80 23.35 -14.88
N ARG A 121 0.67 23.29 -14.15
CA ARG A 121 -0.27 24.42 -14.04
C ARG A 121 0.34 25.59 -13.29
N GLU A 122 0.97 25.33 -12.14
CA GLU A 122 1.59 26.38 -11.33
C GLU A 122 2.76 27.05 -12.07
N ARG A 123 3.61 26.27 -12.75
CA ARG A 123 4.68 26.85 -13.60
C ARG A 123 4.15 27.72 -14.73
N ARG A 124 3.01 27.38 -15.32
CA ARG A 124 2.38 28.21 -16.36
C ARG A 124 1.87 29.52 -15.77
N LYS A 125 1.17 29.49 -14.63
CA LYS A 125 0.74 30.72 -13.94
C LYS A 125 1.91 31.62 -13.58
N LEU A 126 2.98 31.05 -13.02
CA LEU A 126 4.19 31.80 -12.71
C LEU A 126 4.81 32.47 -13.95
N ALA A 127 4.77 31.80 -15.11
CA ALA A 127 5.23 32.39 -16.36
C ALA A 127 4.31 33.52 -16.86
N GLU A 128 3.00 33.37 -16.72
CA GLU A 128 2.00 34.41 -17.04
C GLU A 128 2.17 35.63 -16.12
N ASP A 129 2.31 35.42 -14.82
CA ASP A 129 2.54 36.46 -13.82
C ASP A 129 3.87 37.19 -14.07
N ALA A 130 4.93 36.46 -14.40
CA ALA A 130 6.22 37.05 -14.75
C ALA A 130 6.13 37.92 -16.01
N ALA A 131 5.42 37.44 -17.05
CA ALA A 131 5.20 38.22 -18.28
C ALA A 131 4.35 39.47 -18.03
N PHE A 132 3.32 39.38 -17.17
CA PHE A 132 2.50 40.52 -16.77
C PHE A 132 3.34 41.58 -16.03
N VAL A 133 4.16 41.17 -15.06
CA VAL A 133 5.06 42.08 -14.33
C VAL A 133 6.07 42.73 -15.27
N MET A 134 6.63 41.98 -16.23
CA MET A 134 7.52 42.54 -17.25
C MET A 134 6.81 43.60 -18.10
N GLY A 135 5.62 43.31 -18.61
CA GLY A 135 4.84 44.27 -19.40
C GLY A 135 4.46 45.53 -18.62
N LEU A 136 4.13 45.40 -17.32
CA LEU A 136 3.95 46.57 -16.46
C LEU A 136 5.22 47.41 -16.36
N ASN A 137 6.38 46.78 -16.21
CA ASN A 137 7.68 47.47 -16.12
C ASN A 137 8.03 48.25 -17.41
N ASP A 138 7.59 47.75 -18.56
CA ASP A 138 7.78 48.41 -19.86
C ASP A 138 6.98 49.72 -19.94
N ASP A 139 5.77 49.76 -19.34
CA ASP A 139 4.89 50.94 -19.30
C ASP A 139 5.20 51.92 -18.16
N TRP A 140 6.13 51.58 -17.26
CA TRP A 140 6.46 52.42 -16.11
C TRP A 140 7.37 53.59 -16.46
N THR A 141 7.10 54.74 -15.84
CA THR A 141 7.99 55.91 -15.90
C THR A 141 9.28 55.65 -15.13
N GLU A 142 10.36 56.38 -15.47
CA GLU A 142 11.68 56.26 -14.82
C GLU A 142 11.59 56.31 -13.28
N GLU A 143 10.70 57.14 -12.75
CA GLU A 143 10.50 57.34 -11.31
C GLU A 143 9.82 56.13 -10.63
N GLN A 144 8.93 55.44 -11.36
CA GLN A 144 8.30 54.20 -10.89
C GLN A 144 9.27 53.02 -10.89
N ARG A 145 10.11 52.88 -11.94
CA ARG A 145 11.21 51.89 -11.95
C ARG A 145 12.22 52.13 -10.83
N ALA A 146 12.63 53.38 -10.62
CA ALA A 146 13.55 53.76 -9.55
C ALA A 146 12.98 53.51 -8.14
N ARG A 147 11.65 53.52 -8.00
CA ARG A 147 10.98 53.19 -6.73
C ARG A 147 10.90 51.68 -6.51
N LEU A 148 10.71 50.87 -7.56
CA LEU A 148 10.70 49.40 -7.44
C LEU A 148 12.10 48.83 -7.18
N GLY A 149 13.14 49.35 -7.84
CA GLY A 149 14.52 48.91 -7.60
C GLY A 149 14.95 49.09 -6.14
N ARG A 150 14.50 50.18 -5.50
CA ARG A 150 14.72 50.42 -4.07
C ARG A 150 13.96 49.44 -3.15
N ILE A 151 12.91 48.79 -3.63
CA ILE A 151 12.12 47.82 -2.86
C ILE A 151 12.64 46.38 -3.08
N SER A 152 13.13 46.03 -4.28
CA SER A 152 13.64 44.67 -4.53
C SER A 152 15.05 44.41 -4.03
N GLU A 153 15.81 45.46 -3.73
CA GLU A 153 17.17 45.37 -3.15
C GLU A 153 17.20 45.44 -1.61
N GLY A 154 16.06 45.65 -0.96
CA GLY A 154 15.91 45.62 0.52
C GLY A 154 15.29 44.33 1.00
#